data_AF-A0A3C0IXS3-F1
#
_entry.id   AF-A0A3C0IXS3-F1
#
_cell.length_a   1.000
_cell.length_b   1.000
_cell.length_c   1.000
_cell.angle_alpha   90.00
_cell.angle_beta   90.00
_cell.angle_gamma   90.00
#
_symmetry.space_group_name_H-M   'P 1'
#
loop_
_entity.id
_entity.type
_entity.pdbx_description
1 polymer ?
#
loop_
_entity_poly.entity_id
_entity_poly.type
_entity_poly.pdbx_seq_one_letter_code
_entity_poly.pdbx_strand_id
1 'polypeptide(L)'
;MFVFYFGIVADITPPVALAAFAGAGIAKADPYKTGIDATKLAIAAFLVPYFFVYSPDLLLLNPSWGHTLRVAIGSFVGMIAIGAGVAGWLRTYSPWWERIMFIAAGLLLIDPS
;
A
#
# COMPACT_ATOMS: atom_id res chain seq x y z
N MET A 1 -0.45 -16.59 4.82
CA MET A 1 -0.26 -15.14 5.03
C MET A 1 -1.20 -14.28 4.17
N PHE A 2 -1.48 -14.63 2.91
CA PHE A 2 -2.34 -13.84 2.02
C PHE A 2 -3.74 -13.50 2.60
N VAL A 3 -4.55 -14.52 2.92
CA VAL A 3 -5.93 -14.33 3.44
C VAL A 3 -5.91 -13.60 4.79
N PHE A 4 -4.97 -13.96 5.67
CA PHE A 4 -4.82 -13.33 6.98
C PHE A 4 -4.50 -11.83 6.87
N TYR A 5 -3.60 -11.45 5.96
CA TYR A 5 -3.25 -10.06 5.73
C TYR A 5 -4.44 -9.25 5.18
N PHE A 6 -5.18 -9.80 4.21
CA PHE A 6 -6.42 -9.16 3.74
C PHE A 6 -7.47 -9.04 4.84
N GLY A 7 -7.55 -10.01 5.76
CA GLY A 7 -8.42 -9.92 6.93
C GLY A 7 -8.11 -8.71 7.81
N ILE A 8 -6.82 -8.40 8.03
CA ILE A 8 -6.40 -7.22 8.80
C ILE A 8 -6.63 -5.93 8.01
N VAL A 9 -6.31 -5.90 6.72
CA VAL A 9 -6.42 -4.69 5.89
C VAL A 9 -7.87 -4.37 5.51
N ALA A 10 -8.77 -5.35 5.52
CA ALA A 10 -10.20 -5.15 5.27
C ALA A 10 -10.82 -4.10 6.21
N ASP A 11 -10.32 -3.99 7.44
CA ASP A 11 -10.76 -3.02 8.45
C ASP A 11 -10.46 -1.56 8.08
N ILE A 12 -9.76 -1.29 6.98
CA ILE A 12 -9.46 0.07 6.50
C ILE A 12 -10.49 0.52 5.45
N THR A 13 -11.30 -0.39 4.90
CA THR A 13 -12.28 -0.08 3.84
C THR A 13 -13.65 0.29 4.39
N PRO A 14 -14.29 1.37 3.90
CA PRO A 14 -15.71 1.63 4.17
C PRO A 14 -16.56 0.46 3.67
N PRO A 15 -17.56 -0.04 4.43
CA PRO A 15 -18.18 0.53 5.64
C PRO A 15 -17.61 0.04 6.99
N VAL A 16 -16.51 -0.72 7.00
CA VAL A 16 -15.97 -1.41 8.19
C VAL A 16 -14.80 -0.64 8.83
N ALA A 17 -14.50 0.57 8.34
CA ALA A 17 -13.41 1.43 8.80
C ALA A 17 -13.63 2.07 10.19
N LEU A 18 -13.81 1.23 11.22
CA LEU A 18 -14.21 1.62 12.58
C LEU A 18 -13.26 2.68 13.20
N ALA A 19 -11.95 2.51 13.04
CA ALA A 19 -10.97 3.47 13.56
C ALA A 19 -11.08 4.85 12.88
N ALA A 20 -11.23 4.86 11.55
CA ALA A 20 -11.41 6.10 10.79
C ALA A 20 -12.74 6.78 11.13
N PHE A 21 -13.81 6.00 11.33
CA PHE A 21 -15.13 6.52 11.69
C PHE A 21 -15.17 7.08 13.11
N ALA A 22 -14.50 6.42 14.06
CA ALA A 22 -14.33 6.95 15.42
C ALA A 22 -13.54 8.26 15.40
N GLY A 23 -12.44 8.33 14.65
CA GLY A 23 -11.67 9.55 14.46
C GLY A 23 -12.47 10.68 13.82
N ALA A 24 -13.29 10.37 12.80
CA ALA A 24 -14.18 11.33 12.15
C ALA A 24 -15.22 11.90 13.13
N GLY A 25 -15.75 11.09 14.03
CA GLY A 25 -16.68 11.53 15.07
C GLY A 25 -16.07 12.56 16.02
N ILE A 26 -14.80 12.37 16.42
CA ILE A 26 -14.05 13.33 17.24
C ILE A 26 -13.77 14.62 16.46
N ALA A 27 -13.39 14.50 15.19
CA ALA A 27 -13.06 15.62 14.31
C ALA A 27 -14.29 16.37 13.73
N LYS A 28 -15.51 15.90 14.01
CA LYS A 28 -16.77 16.40 13.41
C LYS A 28 -16.75 16.36 11.86
N ALA A 29 -16.06 15.38 11.29
CA ALA A 29 -15.98 15.16 9.85
C ALA A 29 -17.01 14.09 9.40
N ASP A 30 -17.26 14.03 8.10
CA ASP A 30 -18.07 12.97 7.49
C ASP A 30 -17.31 11.62 7.60
N PRO A 31 -17.84 10.62 8.33
CA PRO A 31 -17.17 9.33 8.52
C PRO A 31 -16.92 8.60 7.22
N TYR A 32 -17.86 8.66 6.28
CA TYR A 32 -17.77 7.95 5.02
C TYR A 32 -16.68 8.54 4.13
N LYS A 33 -16.61 9.87 4.03
CA LYS A 33 -15.51 10.56 3.31
C LYS A 33 -14.15 10.29 3.95
N THR A 34 -14.09 10.35 5.28
CA THR A 34 -12.85 10.07 6.04
C THR A 34 -12.37 8.64 5.80
N GLY A 35 -13.27 7.67 5.79
CA GLY A 35 -12.94 6.28 5.47
C GLY A 35 -12.43 6.11 4.04
N ILE A 36 -13.06 6.75 3.05
CA ILE A 36 -12.60 6.73 1.65
C ILE A 36 -11.17 7.28 1.54
N ASP A 37 -10.92 8.44 2.16
CA ASP A 37 -9.60 9.07 2.08
C ASP A 37 -8.54 8.27 2.84
N ALA A 38 -8.90 7.65 3.97
CA ALA A 38 -8.04 6.69 4.67
C ALA A 38 -7.68 5.48 3.79
N THR A 39 -8.66 4.88 3.09
CA THR A 39 -8.40 3.78 2.15
C THR A 39 -7.49 4.20 1.00
N LYS A 40 -7.69 5.39 0.43
CA LYS A 40 -6.82 5.91 -0.65
C LYS A 40 -5.37 6.04 -0.19
N LEU A 41 -5.14 6.51 1.02
CA LEU A 41 -3.80 6.62 1.60
C LEU A 41 -3.19 5.23 1.88
N ALA A 42 -4.02 4.26 2.28
CA ALA A 42 -3.60 2.90 2.58
C ALA A 42 -3.48 1.98 1.35
N ILE A 43 -3.71 2.47 0.13
CA ILE A 43 -3.79 1.64 -1.09
C ILE A 43 -2.56 0.75 -1.31
N ALA A 44 -1.37 1.23 -0.93
CA ALA A 44 -0.12 0.50 -1.09
C ALA A 44 -0.07 -0.76 -0.21
N ALA A 45 -0.79 -0.79 0.92
CA ALA A 45 -0.87 -1.96 1.79
C ALA A 45 -1.55 -3.14 1.08
N PHE A 46 -2.50 -2.89 0.17
CA PHE A 46 -3.18 -3.96 -0.58
C PHE A 46 -2.24 -4.76 -1.50
N LEU A 47 -1.03 -4.28 -1.77
CA LEU A 47 -0.04 -4.95 -2.61
C LEU A 47 0.81 -5.96 -1.85
N VAL A 48 0.92 -5.82 -0.53
CA VAL A 48 1.78 -6.65 0.31
C VAL A 48 1.48 -8.16 0.20
N PRO A 49 0.22 -8.61 0.15
CA PRO A 49 -0.09 -10.01 -0.08
C PRO A 49 0.48 -10.56 -1.39
N TYR A 50 0.53 -9.74 -2.44
CA TYR A 50 1.06 -10.13 -3.73
C TYR A 50 2.58 -10.29 -3.65
N PHE A 51 3.30 -9.41 -2.96
CA PHE A 51 4.75 -9.58 -2.72
C PHE A 51 5.06 -10.91 -2.03
N PHE A 52 4.25 -11.31 -1.04
CA PHE A 52 4.45 -12.59 -0.36
C PHE A 52 4.21 -13.81 -1.25
N VAL A 53 3.36 -13.68 -2.27
CA VAL A 53 3.11 -14.76 -3.24
C VAL A 53 4.25 -14.85 -4.26
N TYR A 54 4.73 -13.72 -4.76
CA TYR A 54 5.81 -13.68 -5.76
C TYR A 54 7.20 -13.92 -5.16
N SER A 55 7.42 -13.58 -3.90
CA SER A 55 8.71 -13.75 -3.22
C SER A 55 8.52 -14.33 -1.82
N PRO A 56 8.40 -15.68 -1.69
CA PRO A 56 8.34 -16.37 -0.41
C PRO A 56 9.54 -16.08 0.49
N ASP A 57 10.67 -15.67 -0.09
CA ASP A 57 11.88 -15.20 0.59
C ASP A 57 11.60 -14.06 1.58
N LEU A 58 10.61 -13.20 1.31
CA LEU A 58 10.17 -12.14 2.23
C LEU A 58 9.55 -12.71 3.51
N LEU A 59 9.04 -13.94 3.46
CA LEU A 59 8.52 -14.66 4.62
C LEU A 59 9.62 -15.43 5.36
N LEU A 60 10.89 -15.23 4.99
CA LEU A 60 12.05 -15.93 5.54
C LEU A 60 11.97 -17.45 5.40
N LEU A 61 11.26 -17.92 4.36
CA LEU A 61 11.19 -19.32 3.99
C LEU A 61 12.36 -19.65 3.06
N ASN A 62 13.43 -20.23 3.60
CA ASN A 62 14.69 -20.53 2.87
C ASN A 62 15.32 -19.30 2.17
N PRO A 63 15.62 -18.21 2.90
CA PRO A 63 16.00 -16.94 2.28
C PRO A 63 17.39 -17.00 1.66
N SER A 64 17.50 -16.57 0.40
CA SER A 64 18.76 -16.06 -0.14
C SER A 64 18.90 -14.61 0.29
N TRP A 65 19.69 -14.34 1.33
CA TRP A 65 19.80 -13.00 1.96
C TRP A 65 20.02 -11.85 0.97
N GLY A 66 20.81 -12.06 -0.09
CA GLY A 66 21.05 -11.06 -1.13
C GLY A 66 19.81 -10.78 -1.99
N HIS A 67 19.03 -11.82 -2.32
CA HIS A 67 17.79 -11.68 -3.06
C HIS A 67 16.68 -11.07 -2.17
N THR A 68 16.53 -11.58 -0.94
CA THR A 68 15.57 -11.06 0.04
C THR A 68 15.75 -9.57 0.28
N LEU A 69 16.98 -9.09 0.45
CA LEU A 69 17.24 -7.67 0.68
C LEU A 69 16.88 -6.82 -0.55
N ARG A 70 17.18 -7.29 -1.76
CA ARG A 70 16.84 -6.60 -3.01
C ARG A 70 15.32 -6.48 -3.16
N VAL A 71 14.59 -7.57 -2.96
CA VAL A 71 13.12 -7.58 -3.05
C VAL A 71 12.50 -6.74 -1.93
N ALA A 72 13.03 -6.77 -0.71
CA ALA A 72 12.55 -5.95 0.39
C ALA A 72 12.70 -4.44 0.10
N ILE A 73 13.85 -4.02 -0.44
CA ILE A 73 14.07 -2.62 -0.84
C ILE A 73 13.17 -2.26 -2.02
N GLY A 74 13.08 -3.12 -3.04
CA GLY A 74 12.25 -2.90 -4.23
C GLY A 74 10.77 -2.77 -3.88
N SER A 75 10.23 -3.68 -3.06
CA SER A 75 8.85 -3.62 -2.57
C SER A 75 8.59 -2.38 -1.71
N PHE A 76 9.53 -1.99 -0.84
CA PHE A 76 9.40 -0.76 -0.04
C PHE A 76 9.32 0.50 -0.92
N VAL A 77 10.21 0.62 -1.91
CA VAL A 77 10.19 1.74 -2.87
C VAL A 77 8.94 1.70 -3.75
N GLY A 78 8.53 0.50 -4.20
CA GLY A 78 7.33 0.31 -5.02
C GLY A 78 6.04 0.68 -4.29
N MET A 79 5.94 0.37 -3.00
CA MET A 79 4.84 0.78 -2.13
C MET A 79 4.77 2.30 -1.99
N ILE A 80 5.92 2.97 -1.78
CA ILE A 80 5.98 4.43 -1.72
C ILE A 80 5.55 5.04 -3.05
N ALA A 81 6.01 4.49 -4.18
CA ALA A 81 5.65 4.98 -5.50
C ALA A 81 4.13 4.86 -5.76
N ILE A 82 3.52 3.71 -5.50
CA ILE A 82 2.06 3.55 -5.69
C ILE A 82 1.27 4.44 -4.74
N GLY A 83 1.69 4.53 -3.47
CA GLY A 83 1.09 5.44 -2.50
C GLY A 83 1.12 6.90 -2.97
N ALA A 84 2.28 7.36 -3.45
CA ALA A 84 2.47 8.70 -4.01
C ALA A 84 1.62 8.96 -5.26
N GLY A 85 1.55 7.98 -6.18
CA GLY A 85 0.76 8.10 -7.40
C GLY A 85 -0.74 8.23 -7.11
N VAL A 86 -1.26 7.41 -6.20
CA VAL A 86 -2.68 7.44 -5.80
C VAL A 86 -3.01 8.68 -4.97
N ALA A 87 -2.17 9.03 -3.99
CA ALA A 87 -2.34 10.25 -3.19
C ALA A 87 -2.18 11.54 -4.03
N GLY A 88 -1.36 11.49 -5.09
CA GLY A 88 -1.02 12.65 -5.92
C GLY A 88 -0.02 13.60 -5.30
N TRP A 89 0.71 13.11 -4.29
CA TRP A 89 1.63 13.91 -3.51
C TRP A 89 2.75 13.03 -2.94
N LEU A 90 4.00 13.42 -3.15
CA LEU A 90 5.18 12.80 -2.53
C LEU A 90 6.01 13.82 -1.75
N ARG A 91 6.33 14.94 -2.40
CA ARG A 91 7.06 16.07 -1.82
C ARG A 91 6.44 17.40 -2.23
N THR A 92 5.97 17.45 -3.47
CA THR A 92 5.13 18.51 -4.02
C THR A 92 3.90 17.88 -4.66
N TYR A 93 2.96 18.72 -5.09
CA TYR A 93 1.85 18.27 -5.92
C TYR A 93 2.38 17.60 -7.19
N SER A 94 1.94 16.37 -7.45
CA SER A 94 2.33 15.62 -8.64
C SER A 94 1.26 15.74 -9.72
N PRO A 95 1.58 16.30 -10.89
CA PRO A 95 0.67 16.32 -12.04
C PRO A 95 0.31 14.89 -12.49
N TRP A 96 -0.77 14.79 -13.27
CA TRP A 96 -1.35 13.49 -13.64
C TRP A 96 -0.37 12.54 -14.34
N TRP A 97 0.60 13.05 -15.10
CA TRP A 97 1.64 12.23 -15.73
C TRP A 97 2.61 11.63 -14.71
N GLU A 98 3.06 12.40 -13.71
CA GLU A 98 3.92 11.90 -12.63
C GLU A 98 3.20 10.81 -11.84
N ARG A 99 1.89 10.97 -11.59
CA ARG A 99 1.09 9.97 -10.90
C ARG A 99 1.07 8.64 -11.66
N ILE A 100 0.90 8.68 -12.98
CA ILE A 100 0.96 7.48 -13.82
C ILE A 100 2.36 6.88 -13.79
N MET A 101 3.41 7.70 -13.88
CA MET A 101 4.79 7.20 -13.79
C MET A 101 5.08 6.53 -12.46
N PHE A 102 4.60 7.09 -11.34
CA PHE A 102 4.76 6.49 -10.02
C PHE A 102 4.02 5.17 -9.88
N ILE A 103 2.78 5.09 -10.37
CA ILE A 103 2.01 3.83 -10.36
C ILE A 103 2.72 2.78 -11.23
N ALA A 104 3.14 3.14 -12.45
CA ALA A 104 3.85 2.24 -13.34
C ALA A 104 5.19 1.77 -12.74
N ALA A 105 5.98 2.68 -12.19
CA ALA A 105 7.25 2.35 -11.54
C ALA A 105 7.04 1.43 -10.34
N GLY A 106 6.03 1.69 -9.51
CA GLY A 106 5.75 0.82 -8.37
C GLY A 106 5.25 -0.56 -8.77
N LEU A 107 4.47 -0.68 -9.86
CA LEU A 107 4.03 -1.97 -10.41
C LEU A 107 5.20 -2.77 -11.00
N LEU A 108 6.14 -2.11 -11.67
CA LEU A 108 7.34 -2.76 -12.21
C LEU A 108 8.30 -3.23 -11.11
N LEU A 109 8.32 -2.56 -9.96
CA LEU A 109 9.12 -2.95 -8.80
C LEU A 109 8.53 -4.14 -8.01
N ILE A 110 7.32 -4.61 -8.37
CA ILE A 110 6.68 -5.74 -7.68
C ILE A 110 7.35 -7.07 -7.98
N ASP A 111 7.85 -7.21 -9.21
CA ASP A 111 8.63 -8.36 -9.63
C ASP A 111 9.97 -7.84 -10.16
N PRO A 112 10.95 -7.60 -9.28
CA PRO A 112 12.21 -7.01 -9.68
C PRO A 112 13.10 -7.96 -10.49
N SER A 113 12.66 -9.21 -10.76
CA SER A 113 13.36 -10.31 -11.45
C SER A 113 14.87 -10.39 -11.22
#